data_AF-A0A4Y2EL60-F1
#
_entry.id   AF-A0A4Y2EL60-F1
#
_cell.length_a   1.000
_cell.length_b   1.000
_cell.length_c   1.000
_cell.angle_alpha   90.00
_cell.angle_beta   90.00
_cell.angle_gamma   90.00
#
_symmetry.space_group_name_H-M   'P 1'
#
loop_
_entity.id
_entity.type
_entity.pdbx_description
1 polymer ?
#
loop_
_entity_poly.entity_id
_entity_poly.type
_entity_poly.pdbx_seq_one_letter_code
_entity_poly.pdbx_strand_id
1 'polypeptide(L)'
;MFIFAGARKCDFKILAEELGETVNDSHKLNDLKKIILASKEYDEESAKEWMNTIINERKEREENEIRQQETAERRRQDEIQIAEQKMQLEYEERKRKDEMEFKLQKIRLEAEGWSLNSNSIANQNVNSMQIKPYLEIHHLMQKFNSDENDISLYLIMFERLAKQAEILGNSFAWLIAV
;
A
#
# COMPACT_ATOMS: atom_id res chain seq x y z
N MET A 1 30.57 43.30 29.82
CA MET A 1 30.92 42.01 29.17
C MET A 1 29.86 41.72 28.14
N PHE A 2 30.22 41.59 26.86
CA PHE A 2 29.30 41.31 25.75
C PHE A 2 28.79 39.87 25.83
N ILE A 3 27.60 39.68 26.39
CA ILE A 3 26.95 38.37 26.47
C ILE A 3 25.68 38.43 25.63
N PHE A 4 25.81 38.01 24.38
CA PHE A 4 24.67 37.71 23.53
C PHE A 4 24.26 36.26 23.79
N ALA A 5 23.23 36.07 24.60
CA ALA A 5 22.71 34.74 24.93
C ALA A 5 22.17 34.07 23.65
N GLY A 6 22.69 32.88 23.33
CA GLY A 6 22.24 32.10 22.16
C GLY A 6 22.86 32.51 20.81
N ALA A 7 23.83 33.42 20.79
CA ALA A 7 24.58 33.80 19.59
C ALA A 7 25.59 32.71 19.18
N ARG A 8 25.61 32.37 17.90
CA ARG A 8 26.57 31.43 17.28
C ARG A 8 27.70 32.18 16.58
N LYS A 9 28.79 31.49 16.25
CA LYS A 9 29.92 32.06 15.49
C LYS A 9 29.47 32.73 14.18
N CYS A 10 28.51 32.14 13.46
CA CYS A 10 27.96 32.71 12.23
C CYS A 10 27.25 34.05 12.47
N ASP A 11 26.58 34.20 13.61
CA ASP A 11 25.85 35.43 13.96
C ASP A 11 26.82 36.59 14.20
N PHE A 12 27.97 36.33 14.83
CA PHE A 12 29.06 37.31 14.96
C PHE A 12 29.75 37.62 13.64
N LYS A 13 29.80 36.68 12.71
CA LYS A 13 30.36 36.91 11.38
C LYS A 13 29.47 37.90 10.62
N ILE A 14 28.16 37.66 10.60
CA ILE A 14 27.18 38.56 9.96
C ILE A 14 27.24 39.95 10.60
N LEU A 15 27.27 40.04 11.94
CA LEU A 15 27.37 41.33 12.62
C LEU A 15 28.64 42.11 12.23
N ALA A 16 29.79 41.43 12.10
CA ALA A 16 31.02 42.08 11.68
C ALA A 16 30.96 42.56 10.21
N GLU A 17 30.34 41.78 9.32
CA GLU A 17 30.11 42.18 7.92
C GLU A 17 29.19 43.41 7.83
N GLU A 18 28.13 43.47 8.64
CA GLU A 18 27.22 44.63 8.72
C GLU A 18 27.92 45.89 9.26
N LEU A 19 28.89 45.73 10.16
CA LEU A 19 29.75 46.83 10.64
C LEU A 19 30.83 47.24 9.60
N GLY A 20 30.84 46.63 8.41
CA GLY A 20 31.79 46.92 7.34
C GLY A 20 33.18 46.31 7.54
N GLU A 21 33.33 45.39 8.49
CA GLU A 21 34.61 44.72 8.76
C GLU A 21 34.79 43.48 7.89
N THR A 22 36.01 43.25 7.43
CA THR A 22 36.33 42.05 6.65
C THR A 22 36.52 40.85 7.57
N VAL A 23 35.64 39.85 7.48
CA VAL A 23 35.73 38.63 8.29
C VAL A 23 35.82 37.38 7.41
N ASN A 24 36.86 36.60 7.65
CA ASN A 24 37.10 35.29 7.04
C ASN A 24 36.56 34.14 7.92
N ASP A 25 36.21 33.00 7.31
CA ASP A 25 35.73 31.80 7.99
C ASP A 25 36.74 31.19 8.98
N SER A 26 38.03 31.45 8.76
CA SER A 26 39.13 31.00 9.63
C SER A 26 39.18 31.70 10.99
N HIS A 27 38.59 32.90 11.11
CA HIS A 27 38.59 33.65 12.37
C HIS A 27 37.87 32.88 13.45
N LYS A 28 38.43 32.85 14.66
CA LYS A 28 37.74 32.26 15.81
C LYS A 28 36.73 33.26 16.37
N LEU A 29 35.79 32.76 17.18
CA LEU A 29 34.81 33.59 17.88
C LEU A 29 35.47 34.75 18.64
N ASN A 30 36.62 34.51 19.27
CA ASN A 30 37.36 35.54 19.99
C ASN A 30 37.95 36.61 19.06
N ASP A 31 38.36 36.23 17.85
CA ASP A 31 38.91 37.18 16.87
C ASP A 31 37.78 38.07 16.32
N LEU A 32 36.62 37.47 16.00
CA LEU A 32 35.41 38.21 15.59
C LEU A 32 34.97 39.22 16.64
N LYS A 33 34.96 38.82 17.92
CA LYS A 33 34.64 39.73 19.03
C LYS A 33 35.62 40.90 19.12
N LYS A 34 36.90 40.66 18.89
CA LYS A 34 37.92 41.74 18.89
C LYS A 34 37.74 42.69 17.72
N ILE A 35 37.42 42.17 16.52
CA ILE A 35 37.16 42.95 15.32
C ILE A 35 35.96 43.89 15.56
N ILE A 36 34.83 43.34 16.02
CA ILE A 36 33.62 44.11 16.32
C ILE A 36 33.88 45.21 17.35
N LEU A 37 34.64 44.93 18.40
CA LEU A 37 34.99 45.92 19.43
C LEU A 37 35.96 47.00 18.93
N ALA A 38 36.74 46.70 17.88
CA ALA A 38 37.68 47.64 17.28
C ALA A 38 37.03 48.52 16.20
N SER A 39 35.81 48.20 15.77
CA SER A 39 35.07 48.97 14.78
C SER A 39 34.80 50.39 15.26
N LYS A 40 35.05 51.35 14.37
CA LYS A 40 34.97 52.79 14.68
C LYS A 40 33.52 53.26 14.92
N GLU A 41 32.56 52.53 14.39
CA GLU A 41 31.12 52.79 14.48
C GLU A 41 30.43 51.92 15.53
N TYR A 42 31.22 51.29 16.41
CA TYR A 42 30.68 50.37 17.40
C TYR A 42 29.89 51.09 18.49
N ASP A 43 28.59 50.82 18.50
CA ASP A 43 27.69 51.17 19.60
C ASP A 43 27.13 49.90 20.25
N GLU A 44 27.18 49.82 21.59
CA GLU A 44 26.80 48.62 22.33
C GLU A 44 25.30 48.31 22.21
N GLU A 45 24.45 49.34 22.16
CA GLU A 45 22.99 49.19 22.10
C GLU A 45 22.56 48.79 20.68
N SER A 46 23.11 49.47 19.67
CA SER A 46 22.93 49.12 18.26
C SER A 46 23.40 47.69 17.99
N ALA A 47 24.61 47.32 18.41
CA ALA A 47 25.13 45.96 18.20
C ALA A 47 24.27 44.88 18.88
N LYS A 48 23.60 45.20 19.99
CA LYS A 48 22.61 44.32 20.63
C LYS A 48 21.35 44.16 19.80
N GLU A 49 20.80 45.24 19.29
CA GLU A 49 19.62 45.18 18.43
C GLU A 49 19.91 44.38 17.15
N TRP A 50 21.02 44.68 16.46
CA TRP A 50 21.47 43.94 15.29
C TRP A 50 21.67 42.45 15.56
N MET A 51 22.35 42.10 16.65
CA MET A 51 22.55 40.71 17.03
C MET A 51 21.22 39.99 17.33
N ASN A 52 20.28 40.66 18.01
CA ASN A 52 18.97 40.08 18.26
C ASN A 52 18.20 39.85 16.96
N THR A 53 18.25 40.77 16.01
CA THR A 53 17.65 40.61 14.68
C THR A 53 18.23 39.41 13.95
N ILE A 54 19.57 39.30 13.89
CA ILE A 54 20.25 38.17 13.24
C ILE A 54 19.84 36.83 13.88
N ILE A 55 19.82 36.75 15.22
CA ILE A 55 19.40 35.54 15.94
C ILE A 55 17.93 35.22 15.65
N ASN A 56 17.06 36.22 15.58
CA ASN A 56 15.63 36.02 15.33
C ASN A 56 15.37 35.54 13.90
N GLU A 57 15.98 36.17 12.89
CA GLU A 57 15.87 35.75 11.49
C GLU A 57 16.36 34.32 11.28
N ARG A 58 17.47 33.94 11.95
CA ARG A 58 18.00 32.59 11.93
C ARG A 58 17.02 31.58 12.52
N LYS A 59 16.40 31.90 13.66
CA LYS A 59 15.37 31.06 14.29
C LYS A 59 14.13 30.94 13.41
N GLU A 60 13.68 32.05 12.83
CA GLU A 60 12.51 32.06 11.94
C GLU A 60 12.76 31.22 10.68
N ARG A 61 13.98 31.27 10.12
CA ARG A 61 14.39 30.42 9.00
C ARG A 61 14.38 28.94 9.38
N GLU A 62 14.99 28.59 10.51
CA GLU A 62 14.98 27.22 11.04
C GLU A 62 13.53 26.72 11.28
N GLU A 63 12.65 27.56 11.83
CA GLU A 63 11.23 27.23 12.05
C GLU A 63 10.45 27.08 10.74
N ASN A 64 10.70 27.95 9.76
CA ASN A 64 10.08 27.87 8.44
C ASN A 64 10.49 26.60 7.69
N GLU A 65 11.75 26.20 7.77
CA GLU A 65 12.22 24.93 7.19
C GLU A 65 11.51 23.73 7.82
N ILE A 66 11.37 23.72 9.15
CA ILE A 66 10.62 22.66 9.87
C ILE A 66 9.15 22.64 9.43
N ARG A 67 8.48 23.79 9.40
CA ARG A 67 7.07 23.88 8.94
C ARG A 67 6.89 23.37 7.51
N GLN A 68 7.82 23.70 6.62
CA GLN A 68 7.79 23.21 5.24
C GLN A 68 7.98 21.70 5.17
N GLN A 69 8.92 21.15 5.94
CA GLN A 69 9.13 19.71 6.03
C GLN A 69 7.90 18.98 6.60
N GLU A 70 7.28 19.48 7.67
CA GLU A 70 6.06 18.90 8.24
C GLU A 70 4.89 18.93 7.24
N THR A 71 4.75 20.04 6.50
CA THR A 71 3.71 20.15 5.47
C THR A 71 3.95 19.17 4.31
N ALA A 72 5.19 19.02 3.87
CA ALA A 72 5.55 18.06 2.83
C ALA A 72 5.32 16.62 3.30
N GLU A 73 5.67 16.30 4.55
CA GLU A 73 5.45 14.98 5.13
C GLU A 73 3.95 14.65 5.23
N ARG A 74 3.13 15.59 5.71
CA ARG A 74 1.68 15.41 5.79
C ARG A 74 1.07 15.15 4.41
N ARG A 75 1.51 15.88 3.37
CA ARG A 75 1.06 15.64 1.99
C ARG A 75 1.41 14.24 1.49
N ARG A 76 2.61 13.75 1.80
CA ARG A 76 3.00 12.37 1.45
C ARG A 76 2.10 11.34 2.14
N GLN A 77 1.78 11.55 3.41
CA GLN A 77 0.89 10.66 4.16
C GLN A 77 -0.55 10.68 3.58
N ASP A 78 -1.06 11.87 3.26
CA ASP A 78 -2.39 12.01 2.64
C ASP A 78 -2.44 11.31 1.26
N GLU A 79 -1.39 11.45 0.44
CA GLU A 79 -1.29 10.75 -0.86
C GLU A 79 -1.33 9.22 -0.70
N ILE A 80 -0.61 8.69 0.30
CA ILE A 80 -0.62 7.25 0.60
C ILE A 80 -2.01 6.81 1.04
N GLN A 81 -2.67 7.53 1.96
CA GLN A 81 -4.02 7.20 2.40
C GLN A 81 -5.03 7.22 1.24
N ILE A 82 -4.97 8.23 0.38
CA ILE A 82 -5.85 8.34 -0.78
C ILE A 82 -5.60 7.16 -1.74
N ALA A 83 -4.34 6.79 -1.97
CA ALA A 83 -4.00 5.64 -2.82
C ALA A 83 -4.52 4.32 -2.25
N GLU A 84 -4.38 4.09 -0.94
CA GLU A 84 -4.92 2.90 -0.26
C GLU A 84 -6.44 2.83 -0.33
N GLN A 85 -7.14 3.94 -0.07
CA GLN A 85 -8.60 4.01 -0.21
C GLN A 85 -9.04 3.73 -1.64
N LYS A 86 -8.34 4.28 -2.63
CA LYS A 86 -8.64 4.05 -4.05
C LYS A 86 -8.46 2.58 -4.44
N MET A 87 -7.38 1.95 -3.98
CA MET A 87 -7.13 0.51 -4.19
C MET A 87 -8.25 -0.35 -3.59
N GLN A 88 -8.69 -0.02 -2.37
CA GLN A 88 -9.77 -0.73 -1.70
C GLN A 88 -11.11 -0.61 -2.47
N LEU A 89 -11.45 0.59 -2.90
CA LEU A 89 -12.65 0.83 -3.70
C LEU A 89 -12.61 0.07 -5.04
N GLU A 90 -11.46 0.09 -5.73
CA GLU A 90 -11.30 -0.65 -6.99
C GLU A 90 -11.49 -2.16 -6.79
N TYR A 91 -10.95 -2.70 -5.69
CA TYR A 91 -11.12 -4.10 -5.34
C TYR A 91 -12.60 -4.46 -5.08
N GLU A 92 -13.33 -3.62 -4.34
CA GLU A 92 -14.76 -3.81 -4.09
C GLU A 92 -15.61 -3.68 -5.35
N GLU A 93 -15.29 -2.75 -6.25
CA GLU A 93 -15.94 -2.64 -7.55
C GLU A 93 -15.75 -3.90 -8.40
N ARG A 94 -14.52 -4.42 -8.44
CA ARG A 94 -14.21 -5.65 -9.19
C ARG A 94 -15.00 -6.83 -8.63
N LYS A 95 -15.02 -7.01 -7.31
CA LYS A 95 -15.81 -8.05 -6.65
C LYS A 95 -17.30 -7.95 -6.98
N ARG A 96 -17.87 -6.74 -7.00
CA ARG A 96 -19.28 -6.54 -7.39
C ARG A 96 -19.55 -6.90 -8.85
N LYS A 97 -18.62 -6.60 -9.76
CA LYS A 97 -18.73 -6.98 -11.17
C LYS A 97 -18.68 -8.50 -11.33
N ASP A 98 -17.73 -9.16 -10.69
CA ASP A 98 -17.59 -10.62 -10.74
C ASP A 98 -18.84 -11.32 -10.19
N GLU A 99 -19.41 -10.81 -9.09
CA GLU A 99 -20.66 -11.34 -8.52
C GLU A 99 -21.86 -11.16 -9.46
N MET A 100 -21.95 -10.00 -10.12
CA MET A 100 -23.00 -9.74 -11.10
C MET A 100 -22.86 -10.63 -12.34
N GLU A 101 -21.64 -10.81 -12.84
CA GLU A 101 -21.35 -11.69 -13.97
C GLU A 101 -21.72 -13.14 -13.63
N PHE A 102 -21.35 -13.62 -12.44
CA PHE A 102 -21.73 -14.94 -11.96
C PHE A 102 -23.25 -15.12 -11.90
N LYS A 103 -24.00 -14.13 -11.39
CA LYS A 103 -25.48 -14.16 -11.38
C LYS A 103 -26.06 -14.20 -12.79
N LEU A 104 -25.51 -13.44 -13.73
CA LEU A 104 -25.95 -13.45 -15.13
C LEU A 104 -25.69 -14.79 -15.81
N GLN A 105 -24.51 -15.39 -15.59
CA GLN A 105 -24.18 -16.72 -16.10
C GLN A 105 -25.13 -17.78 -15.54
N LYS A 106 -25.45 -17.71 -14.24
CA LYS A 106 -26.42 -18.61 -13.61
C LYS A 106 -27.79 -18.52 -14.27
N ILE A 107 -28.32 -17.31 -14.50
CA ILE A 107 -29.61 -17.12 -15.18
C ILE A 107 -29.57 -17.66 -16.62
N ARG A 108 -28.46 -17.45 -17.34
CA ARG A 108 -28.29 -17.99 -18.71
C ARG A 108 -28.36 -19.52 -18.72
N LEU A 109 -27.66 -20.18 -17.80
CA LEU A 109 -27.67 -21.64 -17.68
C LEU A 109 -29.05 -22.18 -17.28
N GLU A 110 -29.75 -21.52 -16.36
CA GLU A 110 -31.13 -21.89 -15.98
C GLU A 110 -32.09 -21.77 -17.18
N ALA A 111 -31.97 -20.71 -17.98
CA ALA A 111 -32.76 -20.53 -19.19
C ALA A 111 -32.42 -21.56 -20.29
N GLU A 112 -31.14 -21.88 -20.49
CA GLU A 112 -30.69 -22.92 -21.41
C GLU A 112 -31.14 -24.32 -20.97
N GLY A 113 -31.10 -24.61 -19.66
CA GLY A 113 -31.64 -25.85 -19.08
C GLY A 113 -33.15 -26.01 -19.27
N TRP A 114 -33.92 -24.90 -19.21
CA TRP A 114 -35.35 -24.90 -19.52
C TRP A 114 -35.62 -25.08 -21.03
N SER A 115 -34.78 -24.51 -21.90
CA SER A 115 -34.84 -24.70 -23.36
C SER A 115 -34.55 -26.14 -23.78
N LEU A 116 -33.55 -26.78 -23.16
CA LEU A 116 -33.20 -28.18 -23.43
C LEU A 116 -34.29 -29.14 -22.92
N ASN A 117 -34.93 -28.83 -21.80
CA ASN A 117 -36.07 -29.60 -21.31
C ASN A 117 -37.32 -29.47 -22.20
N SER A 118 -37.57 -28.30 -22.81
CA SER A 118 -38.67 -28.13 -23.77
C SER A 118 -38.43 -28.86 -25.10
N ASN A 119 -37.18 -28.92 -25.57
CA ASN A 119 -36.82 -29.63 -26.80
C ASN A 119 -36.71 -31.16 -26.61
N SER A 120 -36.50 -31.63 -25.37
CA SER A 120 -36.45 -33.06 -25.01
C SER A 120 -37.84 -33.70 -24.95
N ILE A 121 -38.88 -32.96 -24.54
CA ILE A 121 -40.27 -33.46 -24.52
C ILE A 121 -40.78 -33.83 -25.93
N ALA A 122 -40.18 -33.28 -26.98
CA ALA A 122 -40.56 -33.56 -28.38
C ALA A 122 -39.86 -34.79 -28.99
N ASN A 123 -38.74 -35.26 -28.44
CA ASN A 123 -37.97 -36.38 -28.99
C ASN A 123 -37.93 -37.56 -28.01
N GLN A 124 -39.00 -38.36 -28.07
CA GLN A 124 -39.16 -39.76 -27.65
C GLN A 124 -38.10 -40.31 -26.67
N ASN A 125 -38.49 -40.68 -25.45
CA ASN A 125 -38.84 -42.08 -25.16
C ASN A 125 -37.96 -43.09 -25.92
N VAL A 126 -36.77 -43.43 -25.39
CA VAL A 126 -36.40 -44.80 -24.94
C VAL A 126 -35.19 -44.70 -23.97
N ASN A 127 -35.32 -45.22 -22.74
CA ASN A 127 -34.23 -45.56 -21.79
C ASN A 127 -33.50 -44.46 -20.98
N SER A 128 -34.17 -43.44 -20.44
CA SER A 128 -33.56 -42.50 -19.47
C SER A 128 -33.86 -42.84 -18.00
N MET A 129 -33.75 -44.11 -17.63
CA MET A 129 -33.94 -44.54 -16.24
C MET A 129 -32.69 -45.31 -15.80
N GLN A 130 -31.84 -44.63 -15.02
CA GLN A 130 -30.67 -45.18 -14.32
C GLN A 130 -29.41 -45.48 -15.15
N ILE A 131 -28.67 -44.45 -15.56
CA ILE A 131 -27.21 -44.59 -15.58
C ILE A 131 -26.72 -43.98 -14.27
N LYS A 132 -26.33 -44.85 -13.33
CA LYS A 132 -25.81 -44.47 -12.02
C LYS A 132 -24.49 -43.70 -12.21
N PRO A 133 -24.28 -42.56 -11.53
CA PRO A 133 -23.03 -41.78 -11.60
C PRO A 133 -21.75 -42.59 -11.30
N TYR A 134 -21.91 -43.74 -10.62
CA TYR A 134 -20.84 -44.63 -10.20
C TYR A 134 -20.07 -45.29 -11.35
N LEU A 135 -20.70 -45.51 -12.52
CA LEU A 135 -20.08 -46.20 -13.65
C LEU A 135 -19.21 -45.27 -14.53
N GLU A 136 -19.49 -43.97 -14.52
CA GLU A 136 -18.78 -42.98 -15.34
C GLU A 136 -17.43 -42.58 -14.70
N ILE A 137 -17.39 -42.41 -13.38
CA ILE A 137 -16.16 -42.02 -12.67
C ILE A 137 -15.08 -43.10 -12.82
N HIS A 138 -15.46 -44.39 -12.76
CA HIS A 138 -14.52 -45.51 -12.89
C HIS A 138 -13.83 -45.58 -14.26
N HIS A 139 -14.46 -45.06 -15.33
CA HIS A 139 -13.85 -44.98 -16.66
C HIS A 139 -13.07 -43.68 -16.87
N LEU A 140 -13.45 -42.60 -16.18
CA LEU A 140 -12.80 -41.29 -16.30
C LEU A 140 -11.50 -41.19 -15.47
N MET A 141 -11.37 -42.00 -14.42
CA MET A 141 -10.19 -41.99 -13.56
C MET A 141 -9.08 -42.85 -14.14
N GLN A 142 -7.99 -42.20 -14.55
CA GLN A 142 -6.73 -42.88 -14.84
C GLN A 142 -6.21 -43.54 -13.55
N LYS A 143 -5.83 -44.82 -13.61
CA LYS A 143 -5.36 -45.55 -12.42
C LYS A 143 -4.15 -44.85 -11.82
N PHE A 144 -4.19 -44.57 -10.52
CA PHE A 144 -3.07 -43.99 -9.79
C PHE A 144 -1.87 -44.93 -9.81
N ASN A 145 -0.71 -44.42 -10.24
CA ASN A 145 0.57 -45.11 -10.18
C ASN A 145 1.45 -44.39 -9.15
N SER A 146 1.82 -45.08 -8.06
CA SER A 146 2.62 -44.51 -6.97
C SER A 146 4.05 -44.18 -7.36
N ASP A 147 4.54 -44.73 -8.47
CA ASP A 147 5.93 -44.61 -8.88
C ASP A 147 6.16 -43.37 -9.77
N GLU A 148 5.08 -42.84 -10.39
CA GLU A 148 5.14 -41.68 -11.30
C GLU A 148 4.28 -40.50 -10.85
N ASN A 149 3.22 -40.70 -10.06
CA ASN A 149 2.26 -39.63 -9.78
C ASN A 149 2.28 -39.19 -8.31
N ASP A 150 2.37 -37.87 -8.10
CA ASP A 150 2.19 -37.26 -6.78
C ASP A 150 0.74 -37.45 -6.29
N ILE A 151 0.61 -38.05 -5.12
CA ILE A 151 -0.67 -38.31 -4.43
C ILE A 151 -1.50 -37.04 -4.31
N SER A 152 -0.87 -35.92 -3.98
CA SER A 152 -1.56 -34.64 -3.81
C SER A 152 -2.23 -34.16 -5.10
N LEU A 153 -1.55 -34.31 -6.25
CA LEU A 153 -2.11 -33.92 -7.54
C LEU A 153 -3.28 -34.80 -7.94
N TYR A 154 -3.17 -36.11 -7.67
CA TYR A 154 -4.26 -37.06 -7.93
C TYR A 154 -5.51 -36.74 -7.11
N LEU A 155 -5.35 -36.40 -5.83
CA LEU A 155 -6.46 -36.03 -4.94
C LEU A 155 -7.13 -34.72 -5.36
N ILE A 156 -6.34 -33.72 -5.79
CA ILE A 156 -6.88 -32.45 -6.31
C ILE A 156 -7.68 -32.66 -7.60
N MET A 157 -7.18 -33.49 -8.52
CA MET A 157 -7.89 -33.83 -9.75
C MET A 157 -9.19 -34.59 -9.45
N PHE A 158 -9.14 -35.54 -8.52
CA PHE A 158 -10.32 -36.27 -8.08
C PHE A 158 -11.38 -35.35 -7.47
N GLU A 159 -10.99 -34.44 -6.58
CA GLU A 159 -11.91 -33.49 -5.95
C GLU A 159 -12.57 -32.58 -6.99
N ARG A 160 -11.82 -32.13 -8.00
CA ARG A 160 -12.36 -31.30 -9.09
C ARG A 160 -13.37 -32.08 -9.94
N LEU A 161 -13.10 -33.34 -10.27
CA LEU A 161 -14.01 -34.20 -11.02
C LEU A 161 -15.26 -34.56 -10.21
N ALA A 162 -15.12 -34.85 -8.91
CA ALA A 162 -16.24 -35.13 -8.02
C ALA A 162 -17.18 -33.92 -7.85
N LYS A 163 -16.60 -32.71 -7.82
CA LYS A 163 -17.34 -31.44 -7.84
C LYS A 163 -18.09 -31.23 -9.15
N GLN A 164 -17.46 -31.53 -10.29
CA GLN A 164 -18.07 -31.40 -11.62
C GLN A 164 -19.24 -32.37 -11.83
N ALA A 165 -19.20 -33.55 -11.19
CA ALA A 165 -20.28 -34.54 -11.24
C ALA A 165 -21.41 -34.30 -10.21
N GLU A 166 -21.41 -33.16 -9.50
CA GLU A 166 -22.39 -32.79 -8.46
C GLU A 166 -22.64 -33.86 -7.37
N ILE A 167 -21.66 -34.73 -7.07
CA ILE A 167 -21.78 -35.73 -5.99
C ILE A 167 -21.36 -35.12 -4.64
N LEU A 168 -21.84 -33.94 -4.30
CA LEU A 168 -21.55 -33.30 -3.01
C LEU A 168 -22.82 -33.13 -2.18
N GLY A 169 -23.24 -34.25 -1.59
CA GLY A 169 -24.27 -34.26 -0.57
C GLY A 169 -24.66 -35.69 -0.18
N ASN A 170 -24.04 -36.21 0.89
CA ASN A 170 -24.53 -37.32 1.71
C ASN A 170 -24.18 -38.79 1.36
N SER A 171 -23.35 -39.11 0.36
CA SER A 171 -23.07 -40.54 0.04
C SER A 171 -21.66 -41.07 0.38
N PHE A 172 -20.73 -40.25 0.85
CA PHE A 172 -19.35 -40.69 1.15
C PHE A 172 -19.16 -41.36 2.53
N ALA A 173 -20.14 -41.25 3.43
CA ALA A 173 -20.06 -41.87 4.77
C ALA A 173 -19.96 -43.41 4.72
N TRP A 174 -20.34 -44.06 3.61
CA TRP A 174 -20.25 -45.51 3.44
C TRP A 174 -18.88 -46.02 2.96
N LEU A 175 -17.98 -45.15 2.49
CA LEU A 175 -16.68 -45.57 1.93
C LEU A 175 -15.54 -45.62 2.97
N ILE A 176 -15.75 -45.09 4.19
CA ILE A 176 -14.74 -45.13 5.27
C ILE A 176 -14.97 -46.32 6.24
N ALA A 177 -15.99 -47.13 6.00
CA ALA A 177 -16.28 -48.33 6.79
C ALA A 177 -15.91 -49.63 6.03
N VAL A 178 -14.64 -49.82 5.72
CA VAL A 178 -14.00 -51.15 5.52
C VAL A 178 -12.59 -51.09 6.13
#